data_AF-A0A7V2P730-F1
#
_entry.id   AF-A0A7V2P730-F1
#
_cell.length_a   1.000
_cell.length_b   1.000
_cell.length_c   1.000
_cell.angle_alpha   90.00
_cell.angle_beta   90.00
_cell.angle_gamma   90.00
#
_symmetry.space_group_name_H-M   'P 1'
#
loop_
_entity.id
_entity.type
_entity.pdbx_description
1 polymer ?
#
loop_
_entity_poly.entity_id
_entity_poly.type
_entity_poly.pdbx_seq_one_letter_code
_entity_poly.pdbx_strand_id
1 'polypeptide(L)'
;MDSTLKKIKQYSNDQYSNESRLNARIQIYDFCERKNDWQEWAFDNLDFSNVARVLELGCGNGILWKKNIHRVTENARIILSDNSQGMVDAAQ
;
A
#
# COMPACT_ATOMS: atom_id res chain seq x y z
N MET A 1 -20.03 8.58 -23.40
CA MET A 1 -18.88 7.78 -22.93
C MET A 1 -17.83 8.67 -22.27
N ASP A 2 -17.49 9.82 -22.86
CA ASP A 2 -16.49 10.75 -22.31
C ASP A 2 -16.84 11.41 -20.96
N SER A 3 -18.11 11.79 -20.73
CA SER A 3 -18.49 12.45 -19.47
C SER A 3 -18.42 11.51 -18.25
N THR A 4 -18.66 10.22 -18.47
CA THR A 4 -18.56 9.18 -17.43
C THR A 4 -17.12 8.93 -17.04
N LEU A 5 -16.21 8.80 -18.02
CA LEU A 5 -14.78 8.64 -17.77
C LEU A 5 -14.20 9.86 -17.05
N LYS A 6 -14.66 11.07 -17.40
CA LYS A 6 -14.26 12.31 -16.74
C LYS A 6 -14.71 12.36 -15.27
N LYS A 7 -15.94 11.92 -14.99
CA LYS A 7 -16.45 11.78 -13.60
C LYS A 7 -15.66 10.73 -12.81
N ILE A 8 -15.35 9.57 -13.40
CA ILE A 8 -14.57 8.52 -12.72
C ILE A 8 -13.17 9.01 -12.36
N LYS A 9 -12.49 9.72 -13.28
CA LYS A 9 -11.18 10.34 -13.00
C LYS A 9 -11.27 11.36 -11.86
N GLN A 10 -12.29 12.21 -11.86
CA GLN A 10 -12.47 13.22 -10.82
C GLN A 10 -12.76 12.58 -9.44
N TYR A 11 -13.65 11.58 -9.38
CA TYR A 11 -13.91 10.82 -8.17
C TYR A 11 -12.68 10.07 -7.64
N SER A 12 -11.86 9.50 -8.53
CA SER A 12 -10.60 8.87 -8.16
C SER A 12 -9.64 9.89 -7.55
N ASN A 13 -9.45 11.04 -8.20
CA ASN A 13 -8.57 12.09 -7.67
C ASN A 13 -9.04 12.60 -6.30
N ASP A 14 -10.33 12.83 -6.10
CA ASP A 14 -10.87 13.31 -4.83
C ASP A 14 -10.80 12.26 -3.69
N GLN A 15 -10.74 10.96 -4.03
CA GLN A 15 -10.59 9.88 -3.05
C GLN A 15 -9.13 9.63 -2.65
N TYR A 16 -8.18 9.98 -3.51
CA TYR A 16 -6.76 9.69 -3.32
C TYR A 16 -5.86 10.94 -3.29
N SER A 17 -6.44 12.14 -3.17
CA SER A 17 -5.70 13.41 -3.15
C SER A 17 -4.79 13.56 -1.92
N ASN A 18 -5.06 12.84 -0.82
CA ASN A 18 -4.20 12.78 0.36
C ASN A 18 -4.43 11.48 1.16
N GLU A 19 -3.50 11.20 2.08
CA GLU A 19 -3.52 10.01 2.94
C GLU A 19 -4.63 10.00 4.01
N SER A 20 -5.34 11.12 4.24
CA SER A 20 -6.27 11.27 5.37
C SER A 20 -7.39 10.23 5.36
N ARG A 21 -7.92 9.85 4.18
CA ARG A 21 -8.99 8.85 4.05
C ARG A 21 -8.49 7.41 4.13
N LEU A 22 -7.22 7.17 3.76
CA LEU A 22 -6.57 5.89 4.00
C LEU A 22 -6.29 5.74 5.50
N ASN A 23 -5.76 6.78 6.14
CA ASN A 23 -5.50 6.83 7.57
C ASN A 23 -6.78 6.66 8.40
N ALA A 24 -7.90 7.30 8.01
CA ALA A 24 -9.19 7.07 8.67
C ALA A 24 -9.66 5.61 8.57
N ARG A 25 -9.40 4.95 7.43
CA ARG A 25 -9.67 3.50 7.29
C ARG A 25 -8.74 2.66 8.14
N ILE A 26 -7.45 2.97 8.19
CA ILE A 26 -6.47 2.30 9.07
C ILE A 26 -6.89 2.41 10.54
N GLN A 27 -7.34 3.59 10.99
CA GLN A 27 -7.82 3.79 12.36
C GLN A 27 -9.06 2.96 12.72
N ILE A 28 -9.96 2.71 11.76
CA ILE A 28 -11.08 1.78 11.97
C ILE A 28 -10.58 0.34 12.12
N TYR A 29 -9.54 -0.04 11.37
CA TYR A 29 -8.92 -1.36 11.49
C TYR A 29 -8.20 -1.55 12.84
N ASP A 30 -7.64 -0.49 13.43
CA ASP A 30 -7.04 -0.53 14.78
C ASP A 30 -8.07 -0.79 15.89
N PHE A 31 -9.35 -0.49 15.67
CA PHE A 31 -10.44 -0.78 16.61
C PHE A 31 -10.99 -2.21 16.50
N CYS A 32 -10.64 -2.94 15.44
CA CYS A 32 -10.97 -4.36 15.34
C CYS A 32 -9.92 -5.13 16.12
N GLU A 33 -10.30 -5.75 17.24
CA GLU A 33 -9.44 -6.61 18.05
C GLU A 33 -8.89 -7.77 17.20
N ARG A 34 -7.75 -7.56 16.54
CA ARG A 34 -7.03 -8.56 15.75
C ARG A 34 -5.75 -8.89 16.50
N LYS A 35 -5.58 -10.17 16.80
CA LYS A 35 -4.40 -10.68 17.52
C LYS A 35 -3.09 -10.53 16.74
N ASN A 36 -3.12 -10.19 15.45
CA ASN A 36 -1.95 -10.00 14.60
C ASN A 36 -2.12 -8.79 13.67
N ASP A 37 -1.05 -8.01 13.48
CA ASP A 37 -1.00 -6.92 12.50
C ASP A 37 -1.26 -7.47 11.09
N TRP A 38 -2.20 -6.88 10.37
CA TRP A 38 -2.54 -7.33 9.02
C TRP A 38 -1.33 -7.32 8.07
N GLN A 39 -0.43 -6.33 8.21
CA GLN A 39 0.73 -6.20 7.34
C GLN A 39 1.78 -7.26 7.63
N GLU A 40 1.98 -7.61 8.90
CA GLU A 40 2.90 -8.69 9.29
C GLU A 40 2.35 -10.05 8.84
N TRP A 41 1.05 -10.31 9.07
CA TRP A 41 0.39 -11.52 8.61
C TRP A 41 0.44 -11.64 7.07
N ALA A 42 0.20 -10.56 6.34
CA ALA A 42 0.29 -10.58 4.89
C ALA A 42 1.72 -10.89 4.43
N PHE A 43 2.73 -10.30 5.08
CA PHE A 43 4.14 -10.57 4.78
C PHE A 43 4.54 -12.02 5.07
N ASP A 44 4.04 -12.61 6.16
CA ASP A 44 4.29 -14.02 6.50
C ASP A 44 3.83 -15.01 5.43
N ASN A 45 2.82 -14.61 4.64
CA ASN A 45 2.27 -15.42 3.57
C ASN A 45 2.94 -15.16 2.21
N LEU A 46 3.91 -14.24 2.13
CA LEU A 46 4.73 -14.05 0.94
C LEU A 46 5.91 -15.02 0.98
N ASP A 47 6.06 -15.85 -0.06
CA ASP A 47 7.33 -16.57 -0.28
C ASP A 47 8.39 -15.60 -0.78
N PHE A 48 8.98 -14.86 0.16
CA PHE A 48 9.95 -13.80 -0.12
C PHE A 48 11.40 -14.27 0.05
N SER A 49 11.61 -15.43 0.68
CA SER A 49 12.93 -15.92 1.12
C SER A 49 13.98 -16.01 0.00
N ASN A 50 13.56 -16.33 -1.22
CA ASN A 50 14.42 -16.48 -2.41
C ASN A 50 14.13 -15.45 -3.51
N VAL A 51 13.37 -14.39 -3.20
CA VAL A 51 12.95 -13.40 -4.19
C VAL A 51 13.92 -12.23 -4.24
N ALA A 52 14.62 -12.09 -5.36
CA ALA A 52 15.52 -10.96 -5.58
C ALA A 52 14.81 -9.69 -6.06
N ARG A 53 13.59 -9.79 -6.62
CA ARG A 53 12.87 -8.65 -7.22
C ARG A 53 11.37 -8.76 -7.02
N VAL A 54 10.74 -7.73 -6.47
CA VAL A 54 9.29 -7.65 -6.26
C VAL A 54 8.73 -6.38 -6.91
N LEU A 55 7.55 -6.49 -7.50
CA LEU A 55 6.73 -5.35 -7.92
C LEU A 55 5.40 -5.43 -7.16
N GLU A 56 5.08 -4.39 -6.40
CA GLU A 56 3.77 -4.21 -5.78
C GLU A 56 2.92 -3.25 -6.59
N LEU A 57 1.68 -3.66 -6.90
CA LEU A 57 0.69 -2.86 -7.61
C LEU A 57 -0.34 -2.34 -6.62
N GLY A 58 -0.46 -1.02 -6.51
CA GLY A 58 -1.32 -0.38 -5.51
C GLY A 58 -0.73 -0.45 -4.10
N CYS A 59 0.52 -0.01 -3.94
CA CYS A 59 1.25 -0.09 -2.67
C CYS A 59 0.68 0.78 -1.54
N GLY A 60 -0.26 1.69 -1.84
CA GLY A 60 -0.66 2.72 -0.90
C GLY A 60 0.56 3.49 -0.40
N ASN A 61 0.64 3.73 0.90
CA ASN A 61 1.79 4.38 1.55
C ASN A 61 2.98 3.44 1.86
N GLY A 62 3.00 2.22 1.29
CA GLY A 62 4.11 1.27 1.47
C GLY A 62 4.20 0.61 2.84
N ILE A 63 3.15 0.67 3.67
CA ILE A 63 3.19 0.21 5.07
C ILE A 63 3.53 -1.28 5.23
N LEU A 64 3.20 -2.12 4.23
CA LEU A 64 3.57 -3.54 4.20
C LEU A 64 5.08 -3.72 4.36
N TRP A 65 5.85 -3.00 3.54
CA TRP A 65 7.31 -3.08 3.54
C TRP A 65 7.93 -2.29 4.69
N LYS A 66 7.37 -1.12 5.04
CA LYS A 66 7.90 -0.30 6.15
C LYS A 66 7.89 -1.07 7.48
N LYS A 67 6.82 -1.80 7.77
CA LYS A 67 6.73 -2.63 9.00
C LYS A 67 7.67 -3.85 8.97
N ASN A 68 7.86 -4.45 7.80
CA ASN A 68 8.64 -5.68 7.64
C ASN A 68 10.07 -5.46 7.08
N ILE A 69 10.57 -4.23 7.04
CA ILE A 69 11.86 -3.91 6.39
C ILE A 69 13.03 -4.69 6.99
N HIS A 70 12.97 -4.99 8.29
CA HIS A 70 13.96 -5.79 9.01
C HIS A 70 13.99 -7.27 8.58
N ARG A 71 12.99 -7.72 7.82
CA ARG A 71 12.85 -9.09 7.27
C ARG A 71 13.19 -9.15 5.79
N VAL A 72 13.47 -8.00 5.17
CA VAL A 72 13.83 -7.90 3.75
C VAL A 72 15.31 -8.25 3.57
N THR A 73 15.63 -9.14 2.63
CA THR A 73 17.02 -9.53 2.35
C THR A 73 17.76 -8.38 1.64
N GLU A 74 19.05 -8.19 1.94
CA GLU A 74 19.85 -7.08 1.38
C GLU A 74 19.91 -7.06 -0.15
N ASN A 75 19.75 -8.23 -0.78
CA ASN A 75 19.78 -8.38 -2.24
C ASN A 75 18.42 -8.14 -2.90
N ALA A 76 17.35 -7.95 -2.11
CA ALA A 76 16.02 -7.77 -2.66
C ALA A 76 15.83 -6.34 -3.21
N ARG A 77 15.30 -6.26 -4.43
CA ARG A 77 14.86 -5.02 -5.05
C ARG A 77 13.33 -4.97 -5.07
N ILE A 78 12.76 -4.14 -4.22
CA ILE A 78 11.32 -3.92 -4.14
C ILE A 78 10.97 -2.66 -4.93
N ILE A 79 10.02 -2.78 -5.84
CA ILE A 79 9.47 -1.69 -6.64
C ILE A 79 8.03 -1.48 -6.21
N LEU A 80 7.73 -0.28 -5.71
CA LEU A 80 6.40 0.11 -5.28
C LEU A 80 5.75 0.95 -6.37
N SER A 81 4.51 0.61 -6.71
CA SER A 81 3.72 1.39 -7.65
C SER A 81 2.32 1.62 -7.11
N ASP A 82 1.82 2.83 -7.30
CA ASP A 82 0.43 3.17 -7.02
C ASP A 82 -0.04 4.15 -8.11
N ASN A 83 -1.34 4.16 -8.37
CA ASN A 83 -1.94 5.10 -9.31
C ASN A 83 -2.09 6.50 -8.69
N SER A 84 -2.04 6.63 -7.35
CA SER A 84 -2.01 7.91 -6.66
C SER A 84 -0.57 8.38 -6.43
N GLN A 85 -0.23 9.54 -6.99
CA GLN A 85 1.06 10.17 -6.73
C GLN A 85 1.27 10.43 -5.23
N GLY A 86 0.23 10.87 -4.51
CA GLY A 86 0.34 11.10 -3.06
C GLY A 86 0.61 9.82 -2.25
N MET A 87 0.21 8.64 -2.75
CA MET A 87 0.55 7.36 -2.14
C MET A 87 2.01 6.98 -2.44
N VAL A 88 2.45 7.16 -3.69
CA VAL A 88 3.87 6.96 -4.06
C VAL A 88 4.79 7.87 -3.25
N ASP A 89 4.42 9.15 -3.07
CA ASP A 89 5.20 10.11 -2.28
C ASP A 89 5.26 9.69 -0.80
N ALA A 90 4.16 9.17 -0.24
CA ALA A 90 4.11 8.66 1.13
C ALA A 90 4.81 7.30 1.30
N ALA A 91 5.04 6.56 0.21
CA ALA A 91 5.70 5.25 0.22
C ALA A 91 7.24 5.34 0.20
N GLN A 92 7.79 6.53 -0.09
CA GLN A 92 9.23 6.81 0.02
C GLN A 92 9.74 6.74 1.46
#